data_AF-A0A9P7DXF8-F1
#
_entry.id   AF-A0A9P7DXF8-F1
#
_cell.length_a   1.000
_cell.length_b   1.000
_cell.length_c   1.000
_cell.angle_alpha   90.00
_cell.angle_beta   90.00
_cell.angle_gamma   90.00
#
_symmetry.space_group_name_H-M   'P 1'
#
loop_
_entity.id
_entity.type
_entity.pdbx_description
1 polymer ?
#
loop_
_entity_poly.entity_id
_entity_poly.type
_entity_poly.pdbx_seq_one_letter_code
_entity_poly.pdbx_strand_id
1 'polypeptide(L)'
;LTTYIKGIGIKDLETCEWTFSKSNSLASALQYTSVFHHQQAIDSYFEHNDELKVYGNLSNILHGNYKQALEIIANGEAVLPKVMQELKVEDESVFECWLEDEKIYLKGLTQEPEEETLQMEYWQRLVNLSASK
;
A
#
# COMPACT_ATOMS: atom_id res chain seq x y z
N LEU A 1 -4.59 4.48 2.56
CA LEU A 1 -3.17 4.85 2.75
C LEU A 1 -2.74 4.35 4.12
N THR A 2 -2.12 3.17 4.14
CA THR A 2 -1.59 2.50 5.35
C THR A 2 -0.45 3.29 5.98
N THR A 3 0.24 4.12 5.20
CA THR A 3 1.34 5.02 5.59
C THR A 3 1.02 5.92 6.80
N TYR A 4 -0.23 6.38 6.94
CA TYR A 4 -0.62 7.29 8.02
C TYR A 4 -1.15 6.60 9.29
N ILE A 5 -1.09 5.26 9.32
CA ILE A 5 -1.56 4.48 10.46
C ILE A 5 -0.34 3.94 11.20
N LYS A 6 -0.05 4.56 12.34
CA LYS A 6 1.04 4.12 13.21
C LYS A 6 0.85 2.66 13.63
N GLY A 7 1.89 1.85 13.44
CA GLY A 7 1.92 0.44 13.83
C GLY A 7 1.64 -0.56 12.71
N ILE A 8 1.27 -0.13 11.50
CA ILE A 8 1.17 -1.05 10.35
C ILE A 8 2.54 -1.57 9.89
N GLY A 9 3.59 -0.77 10.05
CA GLY A 9 4.95 -1.11 9.62
C GLY A 9 5.08 -1.15 8.11
N ILE A 10 5.90 -2.08 7.59
CA ILE A 10 6.22 -2.21 6.16
C ILE A 10 5.08 -2.88 5.36
N LYS A 11 3.96 -3.22 6.01
CA LYS A 11 2.89 -3.99 5.37
C LYS A 11 1.94 -3.05 4.61
N ASP A 12 1.83 -3.24 3.30
CA ASP A 12 0.89 -2.52 2.44
C ASP A 12 -0.57 -3.00 2.52
N LEU A 13 -0.80 -4.17 3.14
CA LEU A 13 -2.09 -4.87 3.22
C LEU A 13 -2.68 -5.27 1.85
N GLU A 14 -1.91 -5.22 0.76
CA GLU A 14 -2.39 -5.62 -0.58
C GLU A 14 -2.87 -7.08 -0.60
N THR A 15 -2.23 -7.94 0.19
CA THR A 15 -2.63 -9.35 0.32
C THR A 15 -4.09 -9.47 0.81
N CYS A 16 -4.55 -8.55 1.65
CA CYS A 16 -5.94 -8.52 2.10
C CYS A 16 -6.89 -8.19 0.94
N GLU A 17 -6.57 -7.18 0.14
CA GLU A 17 -7.37 -6.80 -1.03
C GLU A 17 -7.51 -7.96 -2.02
N TRP A 18 -6.40 -8.60 -2.37
CA TRP A 18 -6.42 -9.75 -3.26
C TRP A 18 -7.26 -10.91 -2.71
N THR A 19 -7.17 -11.15 -1.41
CA THR A 19 -7.92 -12.22 -0.73
C THR A 19 -9.43 -11.95 -0.78
N PHE A 20 -9.86 -10.73 -0.46
CA PHE A 20 -11.27 -10.36 -0.54
C PHE A 20 -11.77 -10.33 -1.99
N SER A 21 -10.98 -9.84 -2.94
CA SER A 21 -11.31 -9.87 -4.36
C SER A 21 -11.61 -11.29 -4.84
N LYS A 22 -10.81 -12.28 -4.42
CA LYS A 22 -11.06 -13.68 -4.75
C LYS A 22 -12.31 -14.27 -4.09
N SER A 23 -12.63 -13.85 -2.86
CA SER A 23 -13.86 -14.31 -2.19
C SER A 23 -15.13 -13.90 -2.93
N ASN A 24 -15.09 -12.85 -3.77
CA ASN A 24 -16.21 -12.45 -4.61
C ASN A 24 -16.66 -13.54 -5.60
N SER A 25 -15.81 -14.53 -5.90
CA SER A 25 -16.21 -15.70 -6.69
C SER A 25 -17.39 -16.49 -6.08
N LEU A 26 -17.55 -16.43 -4.76
CA LEU A 26 -18.67 -17.05 -4.05
C LEU A 26 -20.00 -16.33 -4.27
N ALA A 27 -20.00 -15.07 -4.69
CA ALA A 27 -21.20 -14.22 -4.72
C ALA A 27 -22.36 -14.85 -5.53
N SER A 28 -22.03 -15.47 -6.67
CA SER A 28 -23.02 -16.16 -7.51
C SER A 28 -23.66 -17.37 -6.82
N ALA A 29 -22.87 -18.17 -6.10
CA ALA A 29 -23.34 -19.33 -5.36
C ALA A 29 -24.16 -18.94 -4.12
N LEU A 30 -23.87 -17.78 -3.55
CA LEU A 30 -24.47 -17.29 -2.31
C LEU A 30 -25.81 -16.57 -2.49
N GLN A 31 -26.12 -16.09 -3.70
CA GLN A 31 -27.25 -15.18 -4.00
C GLN A 31 -28.63 -15.66 -3.49
N TYR A 32 -28.86 -16.98 -3.44
CA TYR A 32 -30.14 -17.57 -3.04
C TYR A 32 -30.02 -18.52 -1.84
N THR A 33 -28.91 -18.44 -1.10
CA THR A 33 -28.66 -19.32 0.05
C THR A 33 -29.31 -18.80 1.32
N SER A 34 -29.65 -19.70 2.25
CA SER A 34 -30.07 -19.28 3.59
C SER A 34 -28.90 -18.63 4.33
N VAL A 35 -29.19 -17.81 5.34
CA VAL A 35 -28.14 -17.16 6.16
C VAL A 35 -27.14 -18.17 6.73
N PHE A 36 -27.61 -19.33 7.15
CA PHE A 36 -26.76 -20.41 7.67
C PHE A 36 -25.80 -20.93 6.60
N HIS A 37 -26.30 -21.29 5.42
CA HIS A 37 -25.45 -21.81 4.34
C HIS A 37 -24.53 -20.75 3.75
N HIS A 38 -24.94 -19.48 3.79
CA HIS A 38 -24.11 -18.36 3.40
C HIS A 38 -22.86 -18.25 4.30
N GLN A 39 -23.07 -18.23 5.62
CA GLN A 39 -21.97 -18.21 6.59
C GLN A 39 -21.08 -19.45 6.45
N GLN A 40 -21.69 -20.64 6.35
CA GLN A 40 -20.96 -21.89 6.19
C GLN A 40 -20.06 -21.90 4.94
N ALA A 41 -20.55 -21.38 3.81
CA ALA A 41 -19.80 -21.35 2.56
C ALA A 41 -18.65 -20.33 2.59
N ILE A 42 -18.84 -19.19 3.25
CA ILE A 42 -17.76 -18.22 3.48
C ILE A 42 -16.68 -18.84 4.37
N ASP A 43 -17.07 -19.43 5.51
CA ASP A 43 -16.11 -20.04 6.45
C ASP A 43 -15.32 -21.17 5.77
N SER A 44 -16.00 -22.06 5.06
CA SER A 44 -15.36 -23.18 4.34
C SER A 44 -14.39 -22.70 3.26
N TYR A 45 -14.71 -21.59 2.59
CA TYR A 45 -13.82 -21.01 1.58
C TYR A 45 -12.52 -20.50 2.19
N PHE A 46 -12.61 -19.77 3.30
CA PHE A 46 -11.43 -19.22 3.98
C PHE A 46 -10.59 -20.33 4.61
N GLU A 47 -11.20 -21.34 5.23
CA GLU A 47 -10.51 -22.52 5.74
C GLU A 47 -9.69 -23.21 4.64
N HIS A 48 -10.32 -23.47 3.48
CA HIS A 48 -9.65 -24.09 2.35
C HIS A 48 -8.52 -23.23 1.75
N ASN A 49 -8.75 -21.92 1.63
CA ASN A 49 -7.74 -20.99 1.14
C ASN A 49 -6.53 -20.92 2.09
N ASP A 50 -6.78 -20.99 3.40
CA ASP A 50 -5.73 -20.96 4.41
C ASP A 50 -4.85 -22.20 4.33
N GLU A 51 -5.46 -23.40 4.31
CA GLU A 51 -4.75 -24.68 4.20
C GLU A 51 -3.89 -24.77 2.93
N LEU A 52 -4.43 -24.34 1.78
CA LEU A 52 -3.76 -24.53 0.50
C LEU A 52 -2.76 -23.43 0.15
N LYS A 53 -2.97 -22.19 0.59
CA LYS A 53 -2.24 -21.03 0.07
C LYS A 53 -1.69 -20.12 1.16
N VAL A 54 -2.47 -19.77 2.17
CA VAL A 54 -2.05 -18.73 3.12
C VAL A 54 -0.95 -19.25 4.04
N TYR A 55 -1.12 -20.43 4.65
CA TYR A 55 -0.11 -20.95 5.58
C TYR A 55 1.25 -21.21 4.90
N GLY A 56 1.24 -21.78 3.70
CA GLY A 56 2.48 -22.04 2.95
C GLY A 56 3.23 -20.76 2.55
N ASN A 57 2.50 -19.67 2.25
CA ASN A 57 3.11 -18.41 1.84
C ASN A 57 3.46 -17.49 3.02
N LEU A 58 2.83 -17.67 4.18
CA LEU A 58 3.00 -16.81 5.35
C LEU A 58 4.46 -16.74 5.80
N SER A 59 5.16 -17.89 5.82
CA SER A 59 6.57 -17.93 6.22
C SER A 59 7.45 -17.11 5.29
N ASN A 60 7.19 -17.15 3.97
CA ASN A 60 7.95 -16.37 2.98
C ASN A 60 7.69 -14.87 3.15
N ILE A 61 6.44 -14.47 3.38
CA ILE A 61 6.06 -13.08 3.61
C ILE A 61 6.73 -12.55 4.88
N LEU A 62 6.63 -13.28 6.00
CA LEU A 62 7.23 -12.86 7.27
C LEU A 62 8.76 -12.75 7.17
N HIS A 63 9.40 -13.75 6.56
CA HIS A 63 10.84 -13.75 6.37
C HIS A 63 11.31 -12.64 5.41
N GLY A 64 10.56 -12.38 4.33
CA GLY A 64 10.82 -11.28 3.40
C GLY A 64 10.72 -9.92 4.09
N ASN A 65 9.63 -9.68 4.80
CA ASN A 65 9.42 -8.44 5.55
C ASN A 65 10.49 -8.22 6.63
N TYR A 66 10.90 -9.29 7.30
CA TYR A 66 11.97 -9.22 8.30
C TYR A 66 13.31 -8.81 7.68
N LYS A 67 13.71 -9.44 6.56
CA LYS A 67 14.93 -9.06 5.85
C LYS A 67 14.89 -7.63 5.35
N GLN A 68 13.75 -7.22 4.78
CA GLN A 68 13.56 -5.85 4.31
C GLN A 68 13.65 -4.84 5.47
N ALA A 69 13.08 -5.15 6.63
CA ALA A 69 13.20 -4.31 7.82
C ALA A 69 14.66 -4.13 8.25
N LEU A 70 15.43 -5.22 8.30
CA LEU A 70 16.86 -5.17 8.63
C LEU A 70 17.65 -4.32 7.64
N GLU A 71 17.36 -4.47 6.35
CA GLU A 71 18.01 -3.70 5.29
C GLU A 71 17.66 -2.20 5.39
N ILE A 72 16.39 -1.86 5.63
CA ILE A 72 15.95 -0.47 5.83
C ILE A 72 16.64 0.15 7.04
N ILE A 73 16.75 -0.57 8.16
CA ILE A 73 17.43 -0.07 9.36
C ILE A 73 18.92 0.15 9.07
N ALA A 74 19.61 -0.85 8.51
CA ALA A 74 21.03 -0.77 8.23
C ALA A 74 21.38 0.34 7.23
N ASN A 75 20.60 0.48 6.15
CA ASN A 75 20.79 1.54 5.17
C ASN A 75 20.37 2.91 5.72
N GLY A 76 19.27 2.95 6.47
CA GLY A 76 18.73 4.16 7.09
C GLY A 76 19.71 4.80 8.04
N GLU A 77 20.30 4.03 8.96
CA GLU A 77 21.30 4.53 9.92
C GLU A 77 22.52 5.18 9.23
N ALA A 78 22.93 4.65 8.07
CA ALA A 78 24.08 5.16 7.34
C ALA A 78 23.78 6.34 6.41
N VAL A 79 22.57 6.39 5.85
CA VAL A 79 22.17 7.35 4.80
C VAL A 79 21.41 8.54 5.38
N LEU A 80 20.48 8.30 6.32
CA LEU A 80 19.58 9.32 6.83
C LEU A 80 20.32 10.53 7.43
N PRO A 81 21.36 10.38 8.27
CA PRO A 81 22.05 11.54 8.83
C PRO A 81 22.75 12.40 7.78
N LYS A 82 23.29 11.76 6.72
CA LYS A 82 23.97 12.47 5.62
C LYS A 82 22.98 13.31 4.82
N VAL A 83 21.84 12.71 4.47
CA VAL A 83 20.78 13.38 3.71
C VAL A 83 20.15 14.49 4.55
N MET A 84 19.92 14.27 5.84
CA MET A 84 19.44 15.32 6.75
C MET A 84 20.40 16.50 6.82
N GLN A 85 21.71 16.25 6.86
CA GLN A 85 22.72 17.30 6.83
C GLN A 85 22.72 18.08 5.50
N GLU A 86 22.62 17.38 4.37
CA GLU A 86 22.55 17.99 3.04
C GLU A 86 21.30 18.86 2.87
N LEU A 87 20.15 18.39 3.36
CA LEU A 87 18.85 19.08 3.28
C LEU A 87 18.62 20.07 4.43
N LYS A 88 19.58 20.22 5.36
CA LYS A 88 19.47 21.10 6.55
C LYS A 88 18.25 20.80 7.43
N VAL A 89 17.96 19.51 7.62
CA VAL A 89 16.93 19.04 8.54
C VAL A 89 17.59 18.79 9.89
N GLU A 90 17.21 19.54 10.91
CA GLU A 90 17.86 19.50 12.23
C GLU A 90 17.31 18.40 13.14
N ASP A 91 16.03 18.04 13.00
CA ASP A 91 15.34 17.09 13.87
C ASP A 91 14.47 16.11 13.06
N GLU A 92 14.49 14.84 13.46
CA GLU A 92 13.66 13.78 12.89
C GLU A 92 12.17 13.97 13.22
N SER A 93 11.84 14.72 14.28
CA SER A 93 10.45 15.05 14.62
C SER A 93 9.71 15.80 13.50
N VAL A 94 10.45 16.48 12.63
CA VAL A 94 9.93 17.17 11.45
C VAL A 94 9.23 16.20 10.49
N PHE A 95 9.67 14.94 10.40
CA PHE A 95 9.06 13.95 9.53
C PHE A 95 7.63 13.60 9.93
N GLU A 96 7.34 13.55 11.24
CA GLU A 96 5.98 13.31 11.75
C GLU A 96 5.05 14.49 11.41
N CYS A 97 5.58 15.73 11.48
CA CYS A 97 4.85 16.92 11.04
C CYS A 97 4.55 16.87 9.52
N TRP A 98 5.55 16.56 8.70
CA TRP A 98 5.37 16.44 7.25
C TRP A 98 4.36 15.35 6.87
N LEU A 99 4.37 14.21 7.58
CA LEU A 99 3.38 13.16 7.36
C LEU A 99 1.96 13.60 7.69
N GLU A 100 1.75 14.38 8.75
CA GLU A 100 0.42 14.90 9.07
C GLU A 100 0.00 16.01 8.09
N ASP A 101 0.90 16.89 7.69
CA ASP A 101 0.65 17.92 6.67
C ASP A 101 0.26 17.29 5.32
N GLU A 102 1.00 16.27 4.87
CA GLU A 102 0.69 15.51 3.65
C GLU A 102 -0.68 14.84 3.74
N LYS A 103 -0.99 14.21 4.87
CA LYS A 103 -2.30 13.59 5.12
C LYS A 103 -3.44 14.59 5.11
N ILE A 104 -3.25 15.78 5.69
CA ILE A 104 -4.24 16.86 5.65
C ILE A 104 -4.45 17.32 4.21
N TYR A 105 -3.36 17.54 3.48
CA TYR A 105 -3.39 17.92 2.07
C TYR A 105 -4.16 16.90 1.22
N LEU A 106 -3.80 15.61 1.29
CA LEU A 106 -4.44 14.54 0.52
C LEU A 106 -5.91 14.35 0.87
N LYS A 107 -6.31 14.56 2.13
CA LYS A 107 -7.74 14.51 2.52
C LYS A 107 -8.54 15.70 2.00
N GLY A 108 -7.91 16.87 1.87
CA GLY A 108 -8.53 18.07 1.32
C GLY A 108 -8.59 18.07 -0.20
N LEU A 109 -7.81 17.21 -0.85
CA LEU A 109 -7.73 17.13 -2.30
C LEU A 109 -9.01 16.52 -2.89
N THR A 110 -9.84 17.37 -3.49
CA THR A 110 -11.09 16.95 -4.15
C THR A 110 -10.88 16.76 -5.66
N GLN A 111 -9.95 17.53 -6.25
CA GLN A 111 -9.50 17.42 -7.63
C GLN A 111 -8.00 17.73 -7.67
N GLU A 112 -7.32 17.22 -8.69
CA GLU A 112 -5.92 17.57 -8.95
C GLU A 112 -5.79 19.08 -9.17
N PRO A 113 -4.70 19.72 -8.69
CA PRO A 113 -4.48 21.13 -8.93
C PRO A 113 -4.37 21.40 -10.43
N GLU A 114 -5.20 22.31 -10.95
CA GLU A 114 -5.29 22.59 -12.40
C GLU A 114 -3.93 22.93 -13.03
N GLU A 115 -3.07 23.61 -12.27
CA GLU A 115 -1.72 23.98 -12.72
C GLU A 115 -0.80 22.76 -12.88
N GLU A 116 -0.83 21.81 -11.93
CA GLU A 116 -0.05 20.57 -12.01
C GLU A 116 -0.54 19.67 -13.14
N THR A 117 -1.87 19.53 -13.29
CA THR A 117 -2.48 18.79 -14.40
C THR A 117 -2.07 19.38 -15.75
N LEU A 118 -2.10 20.70 -15.91
CA LEU A 118 -1.70 21.37 -17.15
C LEU A 118 -0.22 21.15 -17.48
N GLN A 119 0.67 21.23 -16.49
CA GLN A 119 2.10 20.99 -16.68
C GLN A 119 2.39 19.55 -17.07
N MET A 120 1.73 18.58 -16.42
CA MET A 120 1.85 17.17 -16.73
C MET A 120 1.34 16.86 -18.13
N GLU A 121 0.17 17.37 -18.52
CA GLU A 121 -0.36 17.21 -19.87
C GLU A 121 0.58 17.80 -20.93
N TYR A 122 1.14 18.98 -20.68
CA TYR A 122 2.09 19.62 -21.57
C TYR A 122 3.35 18.78 -21.76
N TRP A 123 3.95 18.31 -20.66
CA TRP A 123 5.11 17.44 -20.70
C TRP A 123 4.81 16.14 -21.47
N GLN A 124 3.67 15.51 -21.21
CA GLN A 124 3.26 14.27 -21.88
C GLN A 124 3.08 14.47 -23.39
N ARG A 125 2.54 15.62 -23.82
CA ARG A 125 2.48 16.01 -25.24
C ARG A 125 3.86 16.17 -25.86
N LEU A 126 4.83 16.77 -25.16
CA LEU A 126 6.21 16.89 -25.65
C LEU A 126 6.89 15.53 -25.82
N VAL A 127 6.70 14.61 -24.88
CA VAL A 127 7.24 13.24 -24.96
C VAL A 127 6.62 12.46 -26.13
N ASN A 128 5.31 12.56 -26.33
CA ASN A 128 4.64 11.92 -27.46
C ASN A 128 5.13 12.47 -28.80
N LEU A 129 5.38 13.78 -28.87
CA LEU A 129 5.91 14.44 -30.07
C LEU A 129 7.35 14.02 -30.38
N SER A 130 8.18 13.78 -29.37
CA SER A 130 9.55 13.30 -29.56
C SER A 130 9.62 11.81 -29.92
N ALA A 131 8.71 10.98 -29.39
CA ALA A 131 8.62 9.55 -29.69
C ALA A 131 8.01 9.22 -31.07
N SER A 132 7.29 10.18 -31.67
CA SER A 132 6.69 10.03 -33.01
C SER A 132 7.60 10.46 -34.17
N LYS A 133 8.87 10.75 -33.88
CA LYS A 133 9.95 11.00 -34.86
C LYS A 133 10.80 9.77 -35.08
#